data_AF-A0A2B7Z3P0-F1
#
_entry.id   AF-A0A2B7Z3P0-F1
#
_cell.length_a   1.000
_cell.length_b   1.000
_cell.length_c   1.000
_cell.angle_alpha   90.00
_cell.angle_beta   90.00
_cell.angle_gamma   90.00
#
_symmetry.space_group_name_H-M   'P 1'
#
loop_
_entity.id
_entity.type
_entity.pdbx_description
1 polymer ?
#
loop_
_entity_poly.entity_id
_entity_poly.type
_entity_poly.pdbx_seq_one_letter_code
_entity_poly.pdbx_strand_id
1 'polypeptide(L)'
;MSANMGWNRLLLTSSALLLSLSISLGLSSSAPSTNDVSGVSPRGGMADPSAVLHVTIALSPTESSTDDASHIVIDVSVNNKHDCDLTALNWNSPLDPKANILGVIEVQDAKSGERIEPVIVKFSRKLPPPREDLVGIPQGGKVNAKVKLQPLKLSAGHEYVIRAKGSWQAIWKGGVDAISGEQLESGAGDFSGGFQSNEIRLKLD
;
A
#
# COMPACT_ATOMS: atom_id res chain seq x y z
N MET A 1 24.74 12.70 61.27
CA MET A 1 24.38 11.26 61.31
C MET A 1 24.30 10.82 59.85
N SER A 2 25.43 10.39 59.26
CA SER A 2 25.89 8.98 59.22
C SER A 2 24.80 8.08 58.64
N ALA A 3 24.96 7.66 57.38
CA ALA A 3 25.55 6.36 57.01
C ALA A 3 24.39 5.34 56.82
N ASN A 4 24.46 4.29 56.02
CA ASN A 4 25.57 3.65 55.33
C ASN A 4 24.96 2.65 54.33
N MET A 5 25.76 2.27 53.33
CA MET A 5 25.96 0.91 52.80
C MET A 5 24.74 0.00 52.59
N GLY A 6 24.52 -0.51 51.38
CA GLY A 6 25.33 -1.60 50.82
C GLY A 6 24.64 -2.93 51.19
N TRP A 7 24.66 -3.99 50.40
CA TRP A 7 25.85 -4.78 50.11
C TRP A 7 25.43 -5.87 49.10
N ASN A 8 26.42 -6.32 48.32
CA ASN A 8 26.70 -7.74 48.05
C ASN A 8 25.90 -8.46 46.94
N ARG A 9 26.51 -9.25 46.03
CA ARG A 9 27.75 -10.06 46.10
C ARG A 9 28.35 -10.32 44.70
N LEU A 10 29.69 -10.25 44.62
CA LEU A 10 30.66 -11.34 44.32
C LEU A 10 30.46 -12.17 43.05
N LEU A 11 31.48 -12.66 42.36
CA LEU A 11 32.93 -12.42 42.22
C LEU A 11 33.37 -13.53 41.23
N LEU A 12 34.42 -13.24 40.43
CA LEU A 12 35.46 -14.19 39.99
C LEU A 12 35.00 -15.29 39.00
N THR A 13 35.76 -15.77 38.01
CA THR A 13 37.19 -16.04 37.78
C THR A 13 37.20 -16.70 36.37
N SER A 14 38.25 -16.90 35.57
CA SER A 14 39.68 -16.67 35.59
C SER A 14 40.19 -17.11 34.20
N SER A 15 41.30 -16.50 33.80
CA SER A 15 42.44 -17.12 33.11
C SER A 15 42.21 -17.82 31.76
N ALA A 16 42.59 -17.11 30.69
CA ALA A 16 43.04 -17.70 29.44
C ALA A 16 44.51 -18.14 29.57
N LEU A 17 44.78 -19.42 29.32
CA LEU A 17 46.11 -20.02 29.17
C LEU A 17 46.40 -20.24 27.68
N LEU A 18 47.59 -19.81 27.27
CA LEU A 18 48.18 -19.91 25.93
C LEU A 18 48.65 -21.34 25.61
N LEU A 19 48.96 -21.53 24.31
CA LEU A 19 49.62 -22.66 23.60
C LEU A 19 48.60 -23.57 22.89
N SER A 20 48.76 -24.00 21.64
CA SER A 20 49.93 -24.10 20.77
C SER A 20 49.55 -24.25 19.29
N LEU A 21 50.50 -23.88 18.46
CA LEU A 21 50.63 -24.11 17.01
C LEU A 21 50.50 -25.59 16.63
N SER A 22 49.80 -25.89 15.52
CA SER A 22 50.05 -27.07 14.69
C SER A 22 49.62 -26.78 13.25
N ILE A 23 50.61 -26.74 12.36
CA ILE A 23 50.46 -26.69 10.91
C ILE A 23 50.19 -28.10 10.42
N SER A 24 49.20 -28.27 9.56
CA SER A 24 49.11 -29.44 8.67
C SER A 24 48.50 -29.01 7.34
N LEU A 25 49.33 -29.03 6.30
CA LEU A 25 48.87 -29.02 4.90
C LEU A 25 48.30 -30.40 4.59
N GLY A 26 47.06 -30.44 4.13
CA GLY A 26 46.44 -31.61 3.54
C GLY A 26 45.53 -31.18 2.41
N LEU A 27 46.01 -31.29 1.17
CA LEU A 27 45.19 -31.27 -0.03
C LEU A 27 44.32 -32.53 -0.01
N SER A 28 43.01 -32.36 0.17
CA SER A 28 42.04 -33.40 -0.14
C SER A 28 40.91 -32.79 -0.94
N SER A 29 40.91 -33.10 -2.23
CA SER A 29 39.82 -32.80 -3.15
C SER A 29 38.70 -33.81 -2.91
N SER A 30 37.67 -33.40 -2.19
CA SER A 30 36.36 -34.06 -2.20
C SER A 30 35.31 -33.05 -2.65
N ALA A 31 34.66 -33.38 -3.76
CA ALA A 31 33.59 -32.59 -4.36
C ALA A 31 32.49 -32.28 -3.33
N PRO A 32 31.94 -31.05 -3.29
CA PRO A 32 30.77 -30.79 -2.49
C PRO A 32 29.56 -31.47 -3.14
N SER A 33 29.08 -32.52 -2.48
CA SER A 33 27.69 -32.96 -2.54
C SER A 33 26.81 -31.77 -2.16
N THR A 34 26.18 -31.14 -3.14
CA THR A 34 25.15 -30.14 -2.87
C THR A 34 23.96 -30.89 -2.28
N ASN A 35 23.80 -30.77 -0.96
CA ASN A 35 22.54 -31.08 -0.30
C ASN A 35 21.50 -30.12 -0.86
N ASP A 36 20.75 -30.63 -1.84
CA ASP A 36 19.62 -29.98 -2.46
C ASP A 36 18.47 -29.97 -1.43
N VAL A 37 18.48 -28.97 -0.54
CA VAL A 37 17.26 -28.57 0.18
C VAL A 37 16.44 -27.71 -0.77
N SER A 38 15.90 -28.37 -1.79
CA SER A 38 14.83 -27.83 -2.63
C SER A 38 13.52 -27.99 -1.85
N GLY A 39 13.22 -26.97 -1.05
CA GLY A 39 12.02 -26.92 -0.21
C GLY A 39 11.61 -25.52 0.21
N VAL A 40 12.07 -24.48 -0.49
CA VAL A 40 11.40 -23.18 -0.47
C VAL A 40 10.74 -23.04 -1.84
N SER A 41 9.45 -23.35 -1.89
CA SER A 41 8.64 -22.82 -2.98
C SER A 41 8.83 -21.30 -2.99
N PRO A 42 9.16 -20.67 -4.12
CA PRO A 42 8.97 -19.24 -4.20
C PRO A 42 7.49 -19.02 -3.92
N ARG A 43 7.15 -18.30 -2.84
CA ARG A 43 5.83 -17.65 -2.78
C ARG A 43 5.79 -16.83 -4.05
N GLY A 44 5.02 -17.30 -5.05
CA GLY A 44 4.89 -16.61 -6.32
C GLY A 44 4.61 -15.16 -6.02
N GLY A 45 5.52 -14.26 -6.44
CA GLY A 45 5.29 -12.84 -6.28
C GLY A 45 3.96 -12.53 -6.96
N MET A 46 2.99 -12.01 -6.21
CA MET A 46 1.74 -11.54 -6.79
C MET A 46 2.08 -10.55 -7.90
N ALA A 47 1.41 -10.70 -9.04
CA ALA A 47 1.68 -9.88 -10.20
C ALA A 47 1.30 -8.42 -9.92
N ASP A 48 2.09 -7.49 -10.47
CA ASP A 48 1.89 -6.06 -10.27
C ASP A 48 0.54 -5.62 -10.87
N PRO A 49 -0.37 -5.04 -10.07
CA PRO A 49 -1.68 -4.62 -10.54
C PRO A 49 -1.63 -3.41 -11.48
N SER A 50 -0.55 -2.63 -11.48
CA SER A 50 -0.43 -1.42 -12.31
C SER A 50 -0.48 -1.71 -13.82
N ALA A 51 -0.13 -2.92 -14.23
CA ALA A 51 -0.20 -3.38 -15.62
C ALA A 51 -1.63 -3.76 -16.06
N VAL A 52 -2.55 -4.00 -15.12
CA VAL A 52 -3.88 -4.58 -15.39
C VAL A 52 -5.03 -3.66 -14.96
N LEU A 53 -4.83 -2.84 -13.93
CA LEU A 53 -5.80 -1.86 -13.45
C LEU A 53 -5.21 -0.46 -13.45
N HIS A 54 -5.77 0.40 -14.31
CA HIS A 54 -5.35 1.78 -14.47
C HIS A 54 -6.33 2.74 -13.77
N VAL A 55 -5.81 3.52 -12.83
CA VAL A 55 -6.57 4.57 -12.15
C VAL A 55 -6.39 5.89 -12.91
N THR A 56 -7.49 6.59 -13.17
CA THR A 56 -7.48 7.94 -13.72
C THR A 56 -8.39 8.85 -12.92
N ILE A 57 -8.01 10.12 -12.79
CA ILE A 57 -8.79 11.13 -12.06
C ILE A 57 -9.02 12.39 -12.89
N ALA A 58 -10.12 13.10 -12.60
CA ALA A 58 -10.46 14.40 -13.16
C ALA A 58 -11.20 15.25 -12.10
N LEU A 59 -11.17 16.58 -12.24
CA LEU A 59 -12.04 17.45 -11.43
C LEU A 59 -13.49 17.32 -11.93
N SER A 60 -14.43 17.18 -11.00
CA SER A 60 -15.87 17.17 -11.29
C SER A 60 -16.31 18.62 -11.59
N PRO A 61 -16.73 18.95 -12.84
CA PRO A 61 -16.97 20.33 -13.25
C PRO A 61 -18.20 20.98 -12.61
N THR A 62 -19.18 20.18 -12.19
CA THR A 62 -20.49 20.66 -11.73
C THR A 62 -20.54 20.87 -10.21
N GLU A 63 -19.59 20.30 -9.47
CA GLU A 63 -19.63 20.24 -8.00
C GLU A 63 -18.45 20.96 -7.34
N SER A 64 -17.42 21.30 -8.12
CA SER A 64 -16.23 21.98 -7.63
C SER A 64 -16.33 23.48 -7.89
N SER A 65 -16.30 24.28 -6.84
CA SER A 65 -16.04 25.72 -6.96
C SER A 65 -14.52 25.94 -6.92
N THR A 66 -13.99 26.67 -7.89
CA THR A 66 -12.58 27.09 -7.90
C THR A 66 -12.29 28.22 -6.92
N ASP A 67 -13.33 28.87 -6.39
CA ASP A 67 -13.20 29.96 -5.42
C ASP A 67 -13.17 29.47 -3.97
N ASP A 68 -13.57 28.21 -3.71
CA ASP A 68 -13.65 27.68 -2.36
C ASP A 68 -13.09 26.25 -2.25
N ALA A 69 -11.98 26.14 -1.53
CA ALA A 69 -11.27 24.90 -1.23
C ALA A 69 -12.09 23.87 -0.43
N SER A 70 -13.28 24.24 0.07
CA SER A 70 -14.14 23.36 0.87
C SER A 70 -15.03 22.40 0.07
N HIS A 71 -15.11 22.55 -1.27
CA HIS A 71 -16.03 21.80 -2.12
C HIS A 71 -15.37 21.09 -3.32
N ILE A 72 -14.12 20.64 -3.21
CA ILE A 72 -13.45 19.96 -4.32
C ILE A 72 -13.97 18.52 -4.47
N VAL A 73 -14.47 18.16 -5.65
CA VAL A 73 -14.92 16.81 -5.99
C VAL A 73 -14.10 16.25 -7.14
N ILE A 74 -13.58 15.04 -6.97
CA ILE A 74 -12.77 14.32 -7.96
C ILE A 74 -13.60 13.17 -8.54
N ASP A 75 -13.69 13.12 -9.86
CA ASP A 75 -14.16 11.95 -10.58
C ASP A 75 -13.00 10.96 -10.74
N VAL A 76 -13.23 9.72 -10.31
CA VAL A 76 -12.28 8.61 -10.38
C VAL A 76 -12.80 7.60 -11.38
N SER A 77 -11.92 7.05 -12.21
CA SER A 77 -12.20 5.90 -13.08
C SER A 77 -11.11 4.86 -12.90
N VAL A 78 -11.51 3.62 -12.60
CA VAL A 78 -10.64 2.45 -12.54
C VAL A 78 -10.93 1.59 -13.75
N ASN A 79 -9.94 1.44 -14.63
CA ASN A 79 -10.07 0.82 -15.93
C ASN A 79 -9.39 -0.55 -15.92
N ASN A 80 -10.13 -1.59 -16.30
CA ASN A 80 -9.60 -2.95 -16.47
C ASN A 80 -9.00 -3.11 -17.86
N LYS A 81 -7.70 -3.39 -17.91
CA LYS A 81 -6.92 -3.68 -19.11
C LYS A 81 -6.58 -5.16 -19.27
N HIS A 82 -7.02 -6.00 -18.32
CA HIS A 82 -6.88 -7.44 -18.39
C HIS A 82 -7.84 -8.04 -19.44
N ASP A 83 -7.55 -9.26 -19.87
CA ASP A 83 -8.34 -10.04 -20.83
C ASP A 83 -9.54 -10.78 -20.20
N CYS A 84 -9.85 -10.52 -18.93
CA CYS A 84 -11.00 -11.08 -18.23
C CYS A 84 -11.57 -10.07 -17.23
N ASP A 85 -12.74 -10.38 -16.68
CA ASP A 85 -13.32 -9.63 -15.56
C ASP A 85 -12.35 -9.67 -14.36
N LEU A 86 -12.27 -8.55 -13.64
CA LEU A 86 -11.51 -8.47 -12.39
C LEU A 86 -12.46 -8.09 -11.26
N THR A 87 -12.15 -8.55 -10.05
CA THR A 87 -12.83 -8.12 -8.82
C THR A 87 -11.78 -7.54 -7.87
N ALA A 88 -11.97 -6.30 -7.45
CA ALA A 88 -11.07 -5.63 -6.51
C ALA A 88 -11.71 -5.52 -5.12
N LEU A 89 -10.95 -5.76 -4.07
CA LEU A 89 -11.31 -5.30 -2.73
C LEU A 89 -11.17 -3.78 -2.69
N ASN A 90 -12.26 -3.05 -2.40
CA ASN A 90 -12.27 -1.59 -2.50
C ASN A 90 -11.50 -0.87 -1.37
N TRP A 91 -11.11 -1.57 -0.30
CA TRP A 91 -10.50 -0.97 0.89
C TRP A 91 -9.19 -0.23 0.62
N ASN A 92 -9.07 0.99 1.17
CA ASN A 92 -7.88 1.84 1.02
C ASN A 92 -7.53 2.13 -0.46
N SER A 93 -8.55 2.17 -1.32
CA SER A 93 -8.43 2.49 -2.73
C SER A 93 -9.29 3.71 -3.08
N PRO A 94 -9.19 4.24 -4.31
CA PRO A 94 -10.04 5.33 -4.79
C PRO A 94 -11.52 4.92 -4.91
N LEU A 95 -11.82 3.62 -4.87
CA LEU A 95 -13.18 3.05 -4.86
C LEU A 95 -13.73 2.87 -3.44
N ASP A 96 -12.93 3.10 -2.39
CA ASP A 96 -13.41 3.06 -1.01
C ASP A 96 -14.38 4.24 -0.79
N PRO A 97 -15.58 4.04 -0.24
CA PRO A 97 -16.48 5.13 0.11
C PRO A 97 -15.87 6.18 1.06
N LYS A 98 -14.79 5.82 1.76
CA LYS A 98 -14.04 6.71 2.67
C LYS A 98 -12.72 7.22 2.06
N ALA A 99 -12.50 7.09 0.75
CA ALA A 99 -11.24 7.45 0.08
C ALA A 99 -10.74 8.87 0.39
N ASN A 100 -11.66 9.80 0.69
CA ASN A 100 -11.35 11.19 1.03
C ASN A 100 -10.59 11.39 2.35
N ILE A 101 -10.53 10.38 3.23
CA ILE A 101 -9.84 10.44 4.55
C ILE A 101 -8.86 9.29 4.77
N LEU A 102 -8.57 8.49 3.74
CA LEU A 102 -7.68 7.33 3.85
C LEU A 102 -6.24 7.63 3.39
N GLY A 103 -5.96 8.88 2.97
CA GLY A 103 -4.66 9.26 2.40
C GLY A 103 -4.44 8.73 0.97
N VAL A 104 -5.51 8.30 0.29
CA VAL A 104 -5.46 7.79 -1.10
C VAL A 104 -5.34 8.94 -2.12
N ILE A 105 -5.81 10.14 -1.77
CA ILE A 105 -5.64 11.33 -2.58
C ILE A 105 -4.51 12.17 -1.98
N GLU A 106 -3.46 12.39 -2.77
CA GLU A 106 -2.36 13.30 -2.45
C GLU A 106 -2.60 14.66 -3.11
N VAL A 107 -2.32 15.72 -2.36
CA VAL A 107 -2.36 17.11 -2.84
C VAL A 107 -1.02 17.76 -2.49
N GLN A 108 -0.42 18.47 -3.44
CA GLN A 108 0.82 19.21 -3.24
C GLN A 108 0.75 20.57 -3.92
N ASP A 109 1.36 21.59 -3.33
CA ASP A 109 1.54 22.89 -3.99
C ASP A 109 2.44 22.71 -5.22
N ALA A 110 1.98 23.22 -6.37
CA ALA A 110 2.65 23.00 -7.64
C ALA A 110 3.99 23.74 -7.75
N LYS A 111 4.18 24.82 -6.98
CA LYS A 111 5.37 25.66 -7.01
C LYS A 111 6.40 25.22 -5.98
N SER A 112 6.00 25.04 -4.73
CA SER A 112 6.92 24.64 -3.66
C SER A 112 7.14 23.12 -3.60
N GLY A 113 6.23 22.33 -4.16
CA GLY A 113 6.21 20.87 -3.99
C GLY A 113 5.80 20.42 -2.59
N GLU A 114 5.39 21.35 -1.72
CA GLU A 114 4.95 21.06 -0.36
C GLU A 114 3.68 20.23 -0.38
N ARG A 115 3.68 19.11 0.34
CA ARG A 115 2.50 18.26 0.50
C ARG A 115 1.49 18.96 1.41
N ILE A 116 0.25 19.02 0.97
CA ILE A 116 -0.87 19.47 1.80
C ILE A 116 -1.33 18.27 2.62
N GLU A 117 -1.01 18.27 3.92
CA GLU A 117 -1.31 17.15 4.82
C GLU A 117 -2.84 17.04 5.07
N PRO A 118 -3.50 15.97 4.59
CA PRO A 118 -4.91 15.77 4.86
C PRO A 118 -5.11 15.16 6.25
N VAL A 119 -6.34 15.26 6.77
CA VAL A 119 -6.74 14.44 7.92
C VAL A 119 -6.86 12.98 7.46
N ILE A 120 -5.96 12.13 7.94
CA ILE A 120 -5.97 10.69 7.64
C ILE A 120 -6.54 9.94 8.85
N VAL A 121 -7.58 9.14 8.60
CA VAL A 121 -8.23 8.30 9.61
C VAL A 121 -7.92 6.83 9.32
N LYS A 122 -7.42 6.11 10.33
CA LYS A 122 -7.22 4.67 10.23
C LYS A 122 -8.51 3.94 10.61
N PHE A 123 -8.98 3.08 9.72
CA PHE A 123 -10.17 2.26 9.96
C PHE A 123 -9.79 0.81 10.22
N SER A 124 -10.29 0.25 11.32
CA SER A 124 -10.31 -1.19 11.52
C SER A 124 -11.43 -1.80 10.68
N ARG A 125 -11.11 -2.81 9.88
CA ARG A 125 -12.06 -3.53 9.02
C ARG A 125 -12.26 -4.94 9.57
N LYS A 126 -13.49 -5.45 9.49
CA LYS A 126 -13.83 -6.82 9.91
C LYS A 126 -13.36 -7.81 8.84
N LEU A 127 -12.76 -8.92 9.26
CA LEU A 127 -12.36 -10.02 8.38
C LEU A 127 -13.29 -11.23 8.53
N PRO A 128 -13.53 -12.00 7.45
CA PRO A 128 -13.16 -11.68 6.06
C PRO A 128 -13.91 -10.44 5.54
N PRO A 129 -13.45 -9.79 4.46
CA PRO A 129 -14.20 -8.71 3.83
C PRO A 129 -15.59 -9.19 3.41
N PRO A 130 -16.65 -8.40 3.64
CA PRO A 130 -17.98 -8.75 3.19
C PRO A 130 -18.11 -8.54 1.67
N ARG A 131 -19.10 -9.17 1.02
CA ARG A 131 -19.24 -9.16 -0.44
C ARG A 131 -19.47 -7.76 -1.01
N GLU A 132 -20.15 -6.89 -0.26
CA GLU A 132 -20.40 -5.50 -0.64
C GLU A 132 -19.14 -4.63 -0.73
N ASP A 133 -18.02 -5.07 -0.14
CA ASP A 133 -16.72 -4.39 -0.28
C ASP A 133 -15.94 -4.85 -1.52
N LEU A 134 -16.48 -5.81 -2.28
CA LEU A 134 -15.92 -6.27 -3.55
C LEU A 134 -16.54 -5.49 -4.71
N VAL A 135 -15.69 -5.03 -5.62
CA VAL A 135 -16.11 -4.29 -6.81
C VAL A 135 -15.69 -5.05 -8.06
N GLY A 136 -16.66 -5.53 -8.82
CA GLY A 136 -16.45 -6.12 -10.13
C GLY A 136 -16.15 -5.06 -11.18
N ILE A 137 -15.13 -5.31 -12.00
CA ILE A 137 -14.67 -4.42 -13.07
C ILE A 137 -14.65 -5.27 -14.36
N PRO A 138 -15.64 -5.10 -15.24
CA PRO A 138 -15.78 -5.92 -16.45
C PRO A 138 -14.53 -5.88 -17.33
N GLN A 139 -14.28 -6.95 -18.08
CA GLN A 139 -13.21 -7.04 -19.08
C GLN A 139 -13.23 -5.83 -20.03
N GLY A 140 -12.10 -5.13 -20.16
CA GLY A 140 -11.98 -3.92 -20.97
C GLY A 140 -12.83 -2.73 -20.50
N GLY A 141 -13.58 -2.90 -19.40
CA GLY A 141 -14.51 -1.94 -18.84
C GLY A 141 -13.86 -1.04 -17.79
N LYS A 142 -14.72 -0.28 -17.11
CA LYS A 142 -14.31 0.61 -16.03
C LYS A 142 -15.40 0.74 -14.97
N VAL A 143 -14.97 1.06 -13.75
CA VAL A 143 -15.85 1.50 -12.66
C VAL A 143 -15.50 2.93 -12.30
N ASN A 144 -16.51 3.74 -12.05
CA ASN A 144 -16.33 5.15 -11.66
C ASN A 144 -16.72 5.35 -10.20
N ALA A 145 -16.06 6.29 -9.55
CA ALA A 145 -16.40 6.77 -8.21
C ALA A 145 -16.25 8.30 -8.14
N LYS A 146 -16.91 8.92 -7.17
CA LYS A 146 -16.72 10.33 -6.84
C LYS A 146 -16.09 10.43 -5.47
N VAL A 147 -15.03 11.21 -5.35
CA VAL A 147 -14.36 11.48 -4.08
C VAL A 147 -14.51 12.96 -3.77
N LYS A 148 -15.36 13.27 -2.79
CA LYS A 148 -15.45 14.61 -2.22
C LYS A 148 -14.34 14.80 -1.20
N LEU A 149 -13.37 15.65 -1.51
CA LEU A 149 -12.26 15.92 -0.60
C LEU A 149 -12.78 16.53 0.70
N GLN A 150 -12.11 16.21 1.80
CA GLN A 150 -12.28 16.98 3.03
C GLN A 150 -11.81 18.42 2.80
N PRO A 151 -12.31 19.40 3.57
CA PRO A 151 -11.78 20.75 3.52
C PRO A 151 -10.26 20.76 3.71
N LEU A 152 -9.55 21.30 2.72
CA LEU A 152 -8.10 21.43 2.73
C LEU A 152 -7.71 22.88 3.03
N LYS A 153 -6.60 23.06 3.75
CA LYS A 153 -6.01 24.39 3.95
C LYS A 153 -5.23 24.78 2.70
N LEU A 154 -5.93 25.30 1.72
CA LEU A 154 -5.36 25.81 0.47
C LEU A 154 -5.36 27.34 0.49
N SER A 155 -4.37 27.93 -0.17
CA SER A 155 -4.18 29.37 -0.28
C SER A 155 -4.69 29.86 -1.62
N ALA A 156 -5.42 30.98 -1.63
CA ALA A 156 -5.83 31.66 -2.86
C ALA A 156 -4.60 32.12 -3.67
N GLY A 157 -4.72 32.14 -4.99
CA GLY A 157 -3.64 32.48 -5.92
C GLY A 157 -2.59 31.37 -6.11
N HIS A 158 -2.77 30.20 -5.50
CA HIS A 158 -1.89 29.05 -5.67
C HIS A 158 -2.45 28.03 -6.66
N GLU A 159 -1.56 27.21 -7.21
CA GLU A 159 -1.91 26.04 -8.00
C GLU A 159 -1.46 24.78 -7.26
N TYR A 160 -2.30 23.74 -7.30
CA TYR A 160 -2.08 22.47 -6.63
C TYR A 160 -2.09 21.32 -7.64
N VAL A 161 -1.21 20.35 -7.43
CA VAL A 161 -1.20 19.07 -8.13
C VAL A 161 -1.88 18.04 -7.26
N ILE A 162 -2.85 17.33 -7.85
CA ILE A 162 -3.63 16.29 -7.19
C ILE A 162 -3.42 14.98 -7.92
N ARG A 163 -3.25 13.87 -7.17
CA ARG A 163 -3.20 12.51 -7.70
C ARG A 163 -3.77 11.49 -6.71
N ALA A 164 -4.30 10.39 -7.21
CA ALA A 164 -4.61 9.22 -6.41
C ALA A 164 -3.40 8.27 -6.37
N LYS A 165 -3.03 7.81 -5.18
CA LYS A 165 -1.90 6.89 -4.97
C LYS A 165 -2.17 5.98 -3.77
N GLY A 166 -1.78 4.72 -3.88
CA GLY A 166 -1.97 3.75 -2.80
C GLY A 166 -1.58 2.35 -3.22
N SER A 167 -2.16 1.34 -2.56
CA SER A 167 -1.96 -0.06 -2.90
C SER A 167 -3.28 -0.80 -2.89
N TRP A 168 -3.51 -1.61 -3.93
CA TRP A 168 -4.56 -2.61 -3.93
C TRP A 168 -4.16 -3.73 -2.97
N GLN A 169 -5.07 -4.09 -2.06
CA GLN A 169 -4.85 -5.18 -1.10
C GLN A 169 -5.00 -6.53 -1.78
N ALA A 170 -6.07 -6.70 -2.55
CA ALA A 170 -6.32 -7.90 -3.32
C ALA A 170 -7.18 -7.58 -4.54
N ILE A 171 -6.81 -8.16 -5.67
CA ILE A 171 -7.59 -8.21 -6.90
C ILE A 171 -7.61 -9.66 -7.36
N TRP A 172 -8.79 -10.16 -7.68
CA TRP A 172 -9.00 -11.50 -8.19
C TRP A 172 -9.46 -11.47 -9.64
N LYS A 173 -9.16 -12.51 -10.39
CA LYS A 173 -9.73 -12.77 -11.72
C LYS A 173 -11.16 -13.32 -11.57
N GLY A 174 -12.02 -12.89 -12.47
CA GLY A 174 -13.45 -13.23 -12.47
C GLY A 174 -14.32 -12.16 -11.81
N GLY A 175 -15.63 -12.31 -12.00
CA GLY A 175 -16.64 -11.46 -11.38
C GLY A 175 -16.81 -11.74 -9.89
N VAL A 176 -17.55 -10.86 -9.20
CA VAL A 176 -17.73 -10.91 -7.73
C VAL A 176 -18.26 -12.25 -7.26
N ASP A 177 -19.18 -12.88 -8.00
CA ASP A 177 -19.80 -14.15 -7.64
C ASP A 177 -18.85 -15.35 -7.77
N ALA A 178 -17.78 -15.22 -8.57
CA ALA A 178 -16.78 -16.26 -8.76
C ALA A 178 -15.78 -16.35 -7.59
N ILE A 179 -15.73 -15.32 -6.73
CA ILE A 179 -14.81 -15.30 -5.60
C ILE A 179 -15.36 -16.22 -4.52
N SER A 180 -14.59 -17.22 -4.10
CA SER A 180 -15.02 -18.18 -3.07
C SER A 180 -14.88 -17.59 -1.66
N GLY A 181 -15.56 -18.20 -0.68
CA GLY A 181 -15.37 -17.84 0.73
C GLY A 181 -13.92 -18.08 1.18
N GLU A 182 -13.31 -19.18 0.75
CA GLU A 182 -11.90 -19.49 1.06
C GLU A 182 -10.93 -18.44 0.52
N GLN A 183 -11.17 -17.94 -0.70
CA GLN A 183 -10.37 -16.85 -1.26
C GLN A 183 -10.48 -15.57 -0.40
N LEU A 184 -11.67 -15.21 0.07
CA LEU A 184 -11.87 -14.05 0.94
C LEU A 184 -11.24 -14.23 2.33
N GLU A 185 -11.35 -15.42 2.92
CA GLU A 185 -10.71 -15.74 4.21
C GLU A 185 -9.18 -15.68 4.12
N SER A 186 -8.61 -16.12 2.99
CA SER A 186 -7.17 -16.04 2.77
C SER A 186 -6.66 -14.60 2.64
N GLY A 187 -7.51 -13.68 2.18
CA GLY A 187 -7.15 -12.30 1.84
C GLY A 187 -6.18 -12.17 0.66
N ALA A 188 -5.79 -13.27 0.01
CA ALA A 188 -4.86 -13.28 -1.10
C ALA A 188 -5.61 -13.17 -2.45
N GLY A 189 -5.24 -12.16 -3.24
CA GLY A 189 -5.67 -12.01 -4.63
C GLY A 189 -4.72 -12.65 -5.64
N ASP A 190 -5.10 -12.61 -6.90
CA ASP A 190 -4.20 -12.88 -8.03
C ASP A 190 -3.18 -11.73 -8.22
N PHE A 191 -3.59 -10.50 -7.87
CA PHE A 191 -2.76 -9.29 -7.90
C PHE A 191 -2.88 -8.52 -6.59
N SER A 192 -1.79 -7.86 -6.19
CA SER A 192 -1.76 -6.82 -5.15
C SER A 192 -0.54 -5.94 -5.35
N GLY A 193 -0.61 -4.71 -4.84
CA GLY A 193 0.49 -3.76 -4.98
C GLY A 193 0.02 -2.37 -5.37
N GLY A 194 1.02 -1.54 -5.70
CA GLY A 194 0.83 -0.11 -5.86
C GLY A 194 -0.07 0.29 -7.03
N PHE A 195 -0.72 1.43 -6.89
CA PHE A 195 -1.32 2.15 -8.00
C PHE A 195 -0.98 3.65 -7.89
N GLN A 196 -0.99 4.32 -9.04
CA GLN A 196 -0.91 5.77 -9.13
C GLN A 196 -1.75 6.22 -10.32
N SER A 197 -2.48 7.32 -10.18
CA SER A 197 -3.24 7.93 -11.27
C SER A 197 -2.40 8.91 -12.09
N ASN A 198 -3.02 9.47 -13.14
CA ASN A 198 -2.57 10.75 -13.70
C ASN A 198 -2.63 11.86 -12.64
N GLU A 199 -1.93 12.96 -12.92
CA GLU A 199 -1.99 14.19 -12.15
C GLU A 199 -3.02 15.14 -12.76
N ILE A 200 -3.71 15.91 -11.91
CA ILE A 200 -4.59 17.01 -12.31
C ILE A 200 -4.16 18.28 -11.57
N ARG A 201 -4.45 19.44 -12.18
CA ARG A 201 -4.14 20.75 -11.61
C ARG A 201 -5.40 21.43 -11.13
N LEU A 202 -5.33 22.02 -9.94
CA LEU A 202 -6.36 22.86 -9.35
C LEU A 202 -5.76 24.23 -9.06
N LYS A 203 -6.29 25.27 -9.70
CA LYS A 203 -5.94 26.65 -9.41
C LYS A 203 -7.05 27.27 -8.55
N LEU A 204 -6.67 27.93 -7.47
CA LEU A 204 -7.57 28.78 -6.68
C LEU A 204 -7.26 30.23 -7.03
N ASP A 205 -8.30 31.00 -7.36
CA ASP A 205 -8.17 32.41 -7.72
C ASP A 205 -8.21 33.35 -6.49
#